data_AF-A0A1E3WDK9-F1
#
_entry.id   AF-A0A1E3WDK9-F1
#
_cell.length_a   1.000
_cell.length_b   1.000
_cell.length_c   1.000
_cell.angle_alpha   90.00
_cell.angle_beta   90.00
_cell.angle_gamma   90.00
#
_symmetry.space_group_name_H-M   'P 1'
#
loop_
_entity.id
_entity.type
_entity.pdbx_description
1 polymer ?
#
loop_
_entity_poly.entity_id
_entity_poly.type
_entity_poly.pdbx_seq_one_letter_code
_entity_poly.pdbx_strand_id
1 'polypeptide(L)'
;MAEAAEAAASLGDTDDAEPAEPAAPHPVVAVIREKLDDAAITKGAEDEDVAALKAFYGAWSAPPLWITEMGFSAKGQAVLFEIQKADAWGLDPNDFALPDAGTLPADETAQALAEIKLDLAVLKYARFARGARHEPSEISDLFDQAPTLHAPGTVMAEVGATSAPDVYLQSLHPNHEQFARLRTALREAREAEKPNETDIRRLVINMDAGGGCRRSLASSMCGSTHRNSCSTW
;
A
#
# COMPACT_ATOMS: atom_id res chain seq x y z
N MET A 1 12.13 -5.65 74.95
CA MET A 1 10.80 -5.33 74.40
C MET A 1 10.77 -5.95 73.00
N ALA A 2 10.85 -7.27 72.86
CA ALA A 2 9.76 -8.25 73.00
C ALA A 2 8.72 -8.13 71.87
N GLU A 3 8.96 -8.90 70.80
CA GLU A 3 8.07 -9.88 70.15
C GLU A 3 6.55 -9.62 70.03
N ALA A 4 6.06 -9.61 68.79
CA ALA A 4 4.74 -10.08 68.35
C ALA A 4 4.66 -9.96 66.80
N ALA A 5 4.06 -10.83 66.00
CA ALA A 5 3.58 -12.20 66.14
C ALA A 5 3.24 -12.67 64.70
N GLU A 6 3.43 -13.96 64.45
CA GLU A 6 3.09 -14.69 63.23
C GLU A 6 1.59 -15.08 63.17
N ALA A 7 1.15 -15.53 61.99
CA ALA A 7 -0.14 -16.15 61.60
C ALA A 7 -1.22 -15.16 61.06
N ALA A 8 -1.92 -15.43 59.96
CA ALA A 8 -2.32 -16.72 59.40
C ALA A 8 -2.43 -16.73 57.87
N ALA A 9 -2.18 -17.89 57.30
CA ALA A 9 -2.56 -18.29 55.95
C ALA A 9 -4.09 -18.31 55.77
N SER A 10 -4.56 -17.98 54.57
CA SER A 10 -5.79 -18.53 54.01
C SER A 10 -5.58 -18.84 52.54
N LEU A 11 -5.73 -20.13 52.25
CA LEU A 11 -5.81 -20.76 50.94
C LEU A 11 -7.15 -20.44 50.26
N GLY A 12 -7.19 -20.64 48.94
CA GLY A 12 -8.40 -20.66 48.10
C GLY A 12 -8.61 -19.32 47.41
N ASP A 13 -8.54 -19.20 46.10
CA ASP A 13 -9.25 -20.05 45.15
C ASP A 13 -8.44 -20.16 43.85
N THR A 14 -8.06 -21.39 43.52
CA THR A 14 -7.77 -21.79 42.16
C THR A 14 -9.09 -21.74 41.41
N ASP A 15 -9.33 -20.65 40.67
CA ASP A 15 -10.31 -20.67 39.60
C ASP A 15 -9.79 -21.64 38.55
N ASP A 16 -10.32 -22.84 38.66
CA ASP A 16 -10.24 -23.93 37.71
C ASP A 16 -10.74 -23.37 36.37
N ALA A 17 -9.81 -22.90 35.54
CA ALA A 17 -10.07 -22.57 34.16
C ALA A 17 -10.38 -23.88 33.44
N GLU A 18 -11.64 -24.27 33.50
CA GLU A 18 -12.23 -25.36 32.74
C GLU A 18 -11.79 -25.23 31.28
N PRO A 19 -11.19 -26.27 30.67
CA PRO A 19 -10.75 -26.21 29.29
C PRO A 19 -11.97 -25.95 28.41
N ALA A 20 -12.11 -24.71 27.94
CA ALA A 20 -13.17 -24.34 27.01
C ALA A 20 -13.13 -25.32 25.83
N GLU A 21 -14.19 -26.11 25.68
CA GLU A 21 -14.50 -26.88 24.48
C GLU A 21 -14.21 -26.01 23.25
N PRO A 22 -13.58 -26.54 22.18
CA PRO A 22 -13.27 -25.75 21.01
C PRO A 22 -14.56 -25.16 20.45
N ALA A 23 -14.76 -23.86 20.68
CA ALA A 23 -15.94 -23.14 20.21
C ALA A 23 -16.09 -23.40 18.71
N ALA A 24 -17.29 -23.82 18.30
CA ALA A 24 -17.61 -24.00 16.90
C ALA A 24 -17.25 -22.71 16.14
N PRO A 25 -16.62 -22.81 14.96
CA PRO A 25 -16.17 -21.63 14.24
C PRO A 25 -17.37 -20.73 13.91
N HIS A 26 -17.14 -19.41 13.98
CA HIS A 26 -18.15 -18.43 13.59
C HIS A 26 -18.73 -18.77 12.20
N PRO A 27 -20.07 -18.68 11.98
CA PRO A 27 -20.71 -19.17 10.76
C PRO A 27 -20.11 -18.55 9.49
N VAL A 28 -19.81 -17.25 9.50
CA VAL A 28 -19.16 -16.56 8.37
C VAL A 28 -17.76 -17.13 8.09
N VAL A 29 -16.99 -17.48 9.12
CA VAL A 29 -15.63 -18.05 8.96
C VAL A 29 -15.70 -19.45 8.36
N ALA A 30 -16.72 -20.23 8.69
CA ALA A 30 -16.95 -21.51 8.03
C ALA A 30 -17.19 -21.33 6.52
N VAL A 31 -17.99 -20.32 6.14
CA VAL A 31 -18.23 -19.97 4.72
C VAL A 31 -16.96 -19.45 4.05
N ILE A 32 -16.15 -18.63 4.74
CA ILE A 32 -14.86 -18.15 4.22
C ILE A 32 -13.96 -19.34 3.85
N ARG A 33 -13.83 -20.32 4.75
CA ARG A 33 -13.02 -21.52 4.51
C ARG A 33 -13.50 -22.29 3.28
N GLU A 34 -14.81 -22.45 3.11
CA GLU A 34 -15.40 -23.07 1.91
C GLU A 34 -15.09 -22.27 0.64
N LYS A 35 -15.28 -20.95 0.67
CA LYS A 35 -15.10 -20.08 -0.52
C LYS A 35 -13.65 -19.91 -0.94
N LEU A 36 -12.69 -20.03 -0.02
CA LEU A 36 -11.26 -20.02 -0.37
C LEU A 36 -10.84 -21.24 -1.20
N ASP A 37 -11.61 -22.32 -1.23
CA ASP A 37 -11.36 -23.48 -2.12
C ASP A 37 -11.91 -23.27 -3.54
N ASP A 38 -12.73 -22.25 -3.78
CA ASP A 38 -13.24 -21.92 -5.10
C ASP A 38 -12.23 -21.06 -5.89
N ALA A 39 -11.67 -21.65 -6.94
CA ALA A 39 -10.71 -20.99 -7.83
C ALA A 39 -11.29 -19.74 -8.54
N ALA A 40 -12.62 -19.61 -8.65
CA ALA A 40 -13.23 -18.41 -9.21
C ALA A 40 -13.09 -17.20 -8.27
N ILE A 41 -13.09 -17.43 -6.96
CA ILE A 41 -12.95 -16.39 -5.93
C ILE A 41 -11.49 -15.95 -5.81
N THR A 42 -10.55 -16.90 -5.87
CA THR A 42 -9.11 -16.62 -5.75
C THR A 42 -8.45 -16.25 -7.07
N LYS A 43 -9.23 -16.10 -8.15
CA LYS A 43 -8.69 -15.81 -9.48
C LYS A 43 -7.93 -14.50 -9.50
N GLY A 44 -6.65 -14.55 -9.89
CA GLY A 44 -5.77 -13.38 -10.00
C GLY A 44 -5.12 -12.97 -8.68
N ALA A 45 -5.40 -13.69 -7.58
CA ALA A 45 -4.55 -13.70 -6.40
C ALA A 45 -3.36 -14.63 -6.62
N GLU A 46 -2.35 -14.51 -5.75
CA GLU A 46 -1.17 -15.36 -5.83
C GLU A 46 -1.25 -16.54 -4.87
N ASP A 47 -0.67 -17.65 -5.29
CA ASP A 47 -0.85 -18.93 -4.61
C ASP A 47 -0.36 -18.87 -3.15
N GLU A 48 0.71 -18.12 -2.89
CA GLU A 48 1.21 -17.88 -1.53
C GLU A 48 0.25 -17.04 -0.68
N ASP A 49 -0.41 -16.04 -1.26
CA ASP A 49 -1.41 -15.21 -0.58
C ASP A 49 -2.63 -16.08 -0.21
N VAL A 50 -3.13 -16.86 -1.16
CA VAL A 50 -4.26 -17.78 -0.95
C VAL A 50 -3.92 -18.84 0.09
N ALA A 51 -2.73 -19.42 0.05
CA ALA A 51 -2.28 -20.40 1.02
C ALA A 51 -2.19 -19.79 2.43
N ALA A 52 -1.67 -18.57 2.56
CA ALA A 52 -1.61 -17.87 3.84
C ALA A 52 -3.01 -17.56 4.40
N LEU A 53 -3.95 -17.14 3.55
CA LEU A 53 -5.35 -16.93 3.90
C LEU A 53 -6.03 -18.20 4.41
N LYS A 54 -5.84 -19.32 3.71
CA LYS A 54 -6.35 -20.63 4.13
C LYS A 54 -5.77 -21.06 5.48
N ALA A 55 -4.46 -20.89 5.67
CA ALA A 55 -3.81 -21.20 6.93
C ALA A 55 -4.33 -20.32 8.08
N PHE A 56 -4.48 -19.02 7.84
CA PHE A 56 -5.00 -18.07 8.82
C PHE A 56 -6.43 -18.40 9.23
N TYR A 57 -7.38 -18.46 8.29
CA TYR A 57 -8.78 -18.73 8.60
C TYR A 57 -9.02 -20.17 9.04
N GLY A 58 -8.17 -21.12 8.66
CA GLY A 58 -8.19 -22.49 9.18
C GLY A 58 -7.93 -22.57 10.69
N ALA A 59 -7.04 -21.73 11.21
CA ALA A 59 -6.77 -21.61 12.64
C ALA A 59 -7.70 -20.60 13.36
N TRP A 60 -8.26 -19.64 12.63
CA TRP A 60 -9.12 -18.60 13.18
C TRP A 60 -10.53 -19.10 13.49
N SER A 61 -10.99 -18.96 14.73
CA SER A 61 -12.34 -19.34 15.17
C SER A 61 -13.20 -18.15 15.61
N ALA A 62 -12.60 -16.96 15.74
CA ALA A 62 -13.28 -15.73 16.16
C ALA A 62 -14.12 -15.13 15.01
N PRO A 63 -14.89 -14.05 15.25
CA PRO A 63 -15.60 -13.34 14.19
C PRO A 63 -14.68 -12.85 13.06
N PRO A 64 -15.21 -12.52 11.87
CA PRO A 64 -14.44 -11.93 10.78
C PRO A 64 -13.66 -10.67 11.24
N LEU A 65 -12.52 -10.41 10.61
CA LEU A 65 -11.62 -9.30 10.92
C LEU A 65 -12.21 -7.96 10.52
N TRP A 66 -12.82 -7.88 9.33
CA TRP A 66 -13.16 -6.59 8.72
C TRP A 66 -14.66 -6.35 8.68
N ILE A 67 -15.46 -7.38 8.47
CA ILE A 67 -16.90 -7.25 8.26
C ILE A 67 -17.73 -7.62 9.49
N THR A 68 -18.86 -6.95 9.63
CA THR A 68 -19.91 -7.22 10.62
C THR A 68 -21.25 -7.35 9.91
N GLU A 69 -22.30 -7.73 10.65
CA GLU A 69 -23.68 -7.78 10.13
C GLU A 69 -24.16 -6.42 9.58
N MET A 70 -23.62 -5.32 10.10
CA MET A 70 -23.97 -3.95 9.69
C MET A 70 -23.00 -3.36 8.65
N GLY A 71 -22.16 -4.20 8.03
CA GLY A 71 -21.14 -3.78 7.06
C GLY A 71 -19.73 -3.75 7.65
N PHE A 72 -18.81 -3.04 6.97
CA PHE A 72 -17.41 -2.96 7.40
C PHE A 72 -17.25 -2.29 8.77
N SER A 73 -16.52 -2.97 9.66
CA SER A 73 -16.08 -2.43 10.94
C SER A 73 -15.17 -1.20 10.74
N ALA A 74 -14.92 -0.45 11.81
CA ALA A 74 -13.98 0.67 11.79
C ALA A 74 -12.58 0.26 11.28
N LYS A 75 -12.13 -0.96 11.62
CA LYS A 75 -10.87 -1.52 11.12
C LYS A 75 -10.91 -1.76 9.61
N GLY A 76 -11.98 -2.40 9.12
CA GLY A 76 -12.17 -2.65 7.69
C GLY A 76 -12.26 -1.37 6.88
N GLN A 77 -12.95 -0.35 7.40
CA GLN A 77 -13.03 0.97 6.78
C GLN A 77 -11.67 1.68 6.73
N ALA A 78 -10.87 1.58 7.80
CA ALA A 78 -9.52 2.17 7.83
C ALA A 78 -8.61 1.55 6.76
N VAL A 79 -8.65 0.22 6.61
CA VAL A 79 -7.92 -0.50 5.55
C VAL A 79 -8.38 -0.06 4.16
N LEU A 80 -9.70 -0.06 3.92
CA LEU A 80 -10.27 0.38 2.64
C LEU A 80 -9.79 1.77 2.25
N PHE A 81 -9.83 2.71 3.20
CA PHE A 81 -9.42 4.08 2.98
C PHE A 81 -7.91 4.22 2.73
N GLU A 82 -7.07 3.44 3.42
CA GLU A 82 -5.63 3.43 3.19
C GLU A 82 -5.29 2.90 1.79
N ILE A 83 -5.94 1.82 1.35
CA ILE A 83 -5.72 1.27 0.00
C ILE A 83 -6.28 2.20 -1.08
N GLN A 84 -7.39 2.91 -0.84
CA GLN A 84 -7.87 3.94 -1.76
C GLN A 84 -6.87 5.10 -1.93
N LYS A 85 -6.08 5.38 -0.88
CA LYS A 85 -4.98 6.36 -0.88
C LYS A 85 -3.65 5.77 -1.34
N ALA A 86 -3.64 4.58 -1.93
CA ALA A 86 -2.42 3.96 -2.44
C ALA A 86 -1.69 4.87 -3.45
N ASP A 87 -2.42 5.77 -4.13
CA ASP A 87 -1.84 6.79 -4.98
C ASP A 87 -0.82 7.66 -4.24
N ALA A 88 -1.07 8.07 -2.99
CA ALA A 88 -0.16 8.87 -2.18
C ALA A 88 1.19 8.17 -1.92
N TRP A 89 1.24 6.84 -2.08
CA TRP A 89 2.42 6.00 -1.97
C TRP A 89 3.04 5.63 -3.33
N GLY A 90 2.55 6.21 -4.42
CA GLY A 90 3.03 5.91 -5.77
C GLY A 90 2.55 4.57 -6.33
N LEU A 91 1.46 4.03 -5.78
CA LEU A 91 0.74 2.86 -6.30
C LEU A 91 -0.49 3.31 -7.09
N ASP A 92 -1.10 2.45 -7.90
CA ASP A 92 -2.38 2.74 -8.57
C ASP A 92 -3.52 2.12 -7.73
N PRO A 93 -4.48 2.92 -7.20
CA PRO A 93 -5.64 2.39 -6.49
C PRO A 93 -6.45 1.37 -7.30
N ASN A 94 -6.44 1.48 -8.64
CA ASN A 94 -7.18 0.56 -9.52
C ASN A 94 -6.54 -0.83 -9.62
N ASP A 95 -5.30 -1.01 -9.18
CA ASP A 95 -4.67 -2.32 -9.11
C ASP A 95 -5.31 -3.19 -8.00
N PHE A 96 -6.03 -2.58 -7.06
CA PHE A 96 -6.63 -3.27 -5.92
C PHE A 96 -8.13 -3.45 -6.14
N ALA A 97 -8.56 -4.71 -6.20
CA ALA A 97 -9.98 -5.04 -6.29
C ALA A 97 -10.64 -4.87 -4.91
N LEU A 98 -11.10 -3.67 -4.58
CA LEU A 98 -11.74 -3.39 -3.29
C LEU A 98 -13.25 -3.72 -3.31
N PRO A 99 -13.83 -4.18 -2.19
CA PRO A 99 -15.27 -4.15 -2.00
C PRO A 99 -15.75 -2.70 -1.84
N ASP A 100 -17.03 -2.43 -2.14
CA ASP A 100 -17.60 -1.11 -1.92
C ASP A 100 -17.72 -0.85 -0.41
N ALA A 101 -17.19 0.28 0.06
CA ALA A 101 -17.14 0.62 1.48
C ALA A 101 -18.54 0.79 2.10
N GLY A 102 -19.55 1.11 1.29
CA GLY A 102 -20.95 1.18 1.70
C GLY A 102 -21.72 -0.14 1.65
N THR A 103 -21.05 -1.25 1.32
CA THR A 103 -21.72 -2.56 1.17
C THR A 103 -22.32 -3.00 2.50
N LEU A 104 -23.64 -3.15 2.52
CA LEU A 104 -24.36 -3.87 3.55
C LEU A 104 -24.56 -5.32 3.08
N PRO A 105 -23.88 -6.29 3.68
CA PRO A 105 -23.98 -7.67 3.27
C PRO A 105 -25.38 -8.22 3.59
N ALA A 106 -26.03 -8.84 2.61
CA ALA A 106 -27.40 -9.36 2.75
C ALA A 106 -27.45 -10.67 3.55
N ASP A 107 -26.39 -11.46 3.47
CA ASP A 107 -26.26 -12.79 4.08
C ASP A 107 -24.79 -13.08 4.45
N GLU A 108 -24.55 -14.21 5.14
CA GLU A 108 -23.22 -14.65 5.57
C GLU A 108 -22.29 -14.93 4.38
N THR A 109 -22.85 -15.31 3.23
CA THR A 109 -22.07 -15.52 2.00
C THR A 109 -21.53 -14.20 1.47
N ALA A 110 -22.35 -13.16 1.42
CA ALA A 110 -21.91 -11.81 1.04
C ALA A 110 -20.87 -11.27 2.03
N GLN A 111 -21.02 -11.56 3.33
CA GLN A 111 -20.02 -11.21 4.33
C GLN A 111 -18.66 -11.89 4.03
N ALA A 112 -18.67 -13.21 3.83
CA ALA A 112 -17.48 -13.98 3.55
C ALA A 112 -16.76 -13.52 2.27
N LEU A 113 -17.51 -13.23 1.20
CA LEU A 113 -16.94 -12.76 -0.06
C LEU A 113 -16.32 -11.37 0.05
N ALA A 114 -16.96 -10.46 0.79
CA ALA A 114 -16.44 -9.12 1.02
C ALA A 114 -15.18 -9.13 1.90
N GLU A 115 -15.16 -10.00 2.92
CA GLU A 115 -13.98 -10.25 3.75
C GLU A 115 -12.80 -10.76 2.93
N ILE A 116 -12.97 -11.88 2.20
CA ILE A 116 -11.91 -12.47 1.36
C ILE A 116 -11.37 -11.46 0.35
N LYS A 117 -12.27 -10.69 -0.27
CA LYS A 117 -11.88 -9.66 -1.25
C LYS A 117 -11.00 -8.59 -0.61
N LEU A 118 -11.31 -8.16 0.61
CA LEU A 118 -10.51 -7.19 1.33
C LEU A 118 -9.16 -7.77 1.78
N ASP A 119 -9.12 -9.01 2.26
CA ASP A 119 -7.86 -9.68 2.64
C ASP A 119 -6.89 -9.83 1.46
N LEU A 120 -7.41 -10.25 0.30
CA LEU A 120 -6.61 -10.37 -0.91
C LEU A 120 -6.06 -9.02 -1.35
N ALA A 121 -6.85 -7.95 -1.20
CA ALA A 121 -6.38 -6.59 -1.47
C ALA A 121 -5.29 -6.15 -0.48
N VAL A 122 -5.42 -6.49 0.81
CA VAL A 122 -4.41 -6.22 1.85
C VAL A 122 -3.10 -6.92 1.55
N LEU A 123 -3.13 -8.21 1.22
CA LEU A 123 -1.92 -8.98 0.89
C LEU A 123 -1.26 -8.46 -0.39
N LYS A 124 -2.04 -8.17 -1.43
CA LYS A 124 -1.52 -7.53 -2.65
C LYS A 124 -0.89 -6.18 -2.35
N TYR A 125 -1.52 -5.35 -1.52
CA TYR A 125 -0.98 -4.06 -1.10
C TYR A 125 0.35 -4.21 -0.37
N ALA A 126 0.45 -5.15 0.57
CA ALA A 126 1.68 -5.42 1.32
C ALA A 126 2.86 -5.80 0.40
N ARG A 127 2.61 -6.60 -0.64
CA ARG A 127 3.60 -6.93 -1.67
C ARG A 127 3.99 -5.71 -2.51
N PHE A 128 3.00 -4.94 -2.94
CA PHE A 128 3.21 -3.75 -3.78
C PHE A 128 3.97 -2.64 -3.04
N ALA A 129 3.75 -2.48 -1.73
CA ALA A 129 4.47 -1.53 -0.88
C ALA A 129 5.99 -1.79 -0.86
N ARG A 130 6.43 -3.03 -1.10
CA ARG A 130 7.85 -3.42 -1.18
C ARG A 130 8.41 -3.61 -2.58
N GLY A 131 7.61 -3.29 -3.61
CA GLY A 131 8.07 -3.26 -4.99
C GLY A 131 7.83 -4.54 -5.79
N ALA A 132 7.03 -5.48 -5.31
CA ALA A 132 6.64 -6.69 -6.06
C ALA A 132 5.56 -6.45 -7.13
N ARG A 133 5.66 -5.33 -7.87
CA ARG A 133 4.79 -5.08 -9.04
C ARG A 133 5.30 -5.79 -10.30
N HIS A 134 6.62 -5.88 -10.40
CA HIS A 134 7.34 -6.51 -11.50
C HIS A 134 8.56 -7.20 -10.92
N GLU A 135 8.89 -8.37 -11.46
CA GLU A 135 10.15 -9.01 -11.09
C GLU A 135 11.27 -8.33 -11.89
N PRO A 136 12.35 -7.82 -11.25
CA PRO A 136 13.37 -7.06 -11.96
C PRO A 136 14.04 -7.83 -13.11
N SER A 137 14.14 -9.17 -12.99
CA SER A 137 14.65 -10.04 -14.06
C SER A 137 13.77 -10.04 -15.32
N GLU A 138 12.47 -9.72 -15.23
CA GLU A 138 11.60 -9.60 -16.40
C GLU A 138 11.94 -8.38 -17.25
N ILE A 139 12.53 -7.34 -16.65
CA ILE A 139 12.94 -6.12 -17.35
C ILE A 139 14.30 -6.35 -18.02
N SER A 140 15.24 -6.95 -17.30
CA SER A 140 16.56 -7.29 -17.83
C SER A 140 17.27 -8.31 -16.93
N ASP A 141 17.96 -9.26 -17.56
CA ASP A 141 18.86 -10.21 -16.89
C ASP A 141 20.01 -9.55 -16.12
N LEU A 142 20.24 -8.24 -16.30
CA LEU A 142 21.27 -7.48 -15.59
C LEU A 142 20.83 -7.01 -14.20
N PHE A 143 19.54 -7.12 -13.87
CA PHE A 143 19.02 -6.70 -12.57
C PHE A 143 19.05 -7.86 -11.58
N ASP A 144 20.14 -7.96 -10.81
CA ASP A 144 20.32 -8.98 -9.77
C ASP A 144 19.63 -8.64 -8.43
N GLN A 145 18.86 -7.55 -8.37
CA GLN A 145 18.22 -7.09 -7.13
C GLN A 145 16.80 -7.64 -7.03
N ALA A 146 16.52 -8.40 -5.97
CA ALA A 146 15.16 -8.84 -5.65
C ALA A 146 14.60 -8.03 -4.47
N PRO A 147 13.33 -7.59 -4.52
CA PRO A 147 12.72 -6.88 -3.40
C PRO A 147 12.56 -7.81 -2.19
N THR A 148 12.82 -7.27 -0.99
CA THR A 148 12.57 -8.01 0.26
C THR A 148 11.08 -7.94 0.60
N LEU A 149 10.36 -9.03 0.38
CA LEU A 149 8.93 -9.13 0.68
C LEU A 149 8.68 -9.70 2.06
N HIS A 150 7.60 -9.25 2.70
CA HIS A 150 7.10 -9.86 3.93
C HIS A 150 6.33 -11.12 3.59
N ALA A 151 6.50 -12.18 4.39
CA ALA A 151 5.74 -13.40 4.21
C ALA A 151 4.23 -13.13 4.39
N PRO A 152 3.35 -13.55 3.47
CA PRO A 152 1.92 -13.24 3.54
C PRO A 152 1.25 -13.69 4.85
N GLY A 153 1.68 -14.83 5.41
CA GLY A 153 1.19 -15.30 6.71
C GLY A 153 1.55 -14.38 7.87
N THR A 154 2.75 -13.78 7.86
CA THR A 154 3.16 -12.79 8.87
C THR A 154 2.33 -11.51 8.72
N VAL A 155 2.09 -11.05 7.49
CA VAL A 155 1.25 -9.89 7.23
C VAL A 155 -0.16 -10.09 7.77
N MET A 156 -0.79 -11.24 7.50
CA MET A 156 -2.13 -11.56 8.02
C MET A 156 -2.17 -11.61 9.56
N ALA A 157 -1.15 -12.22 10.18
CA ALA A 157 -1.08 -12.30 11.63
C ALA A 157 -0.95 -10.92 12.29
N GLU A 158 -0.06 -10.07 11.76
CA GLU A 158 0.19 -8.73 12.32
C GLU A 158 -0.98 -7.76 12.07
N VAL A 159 -1.57 -7.79 10.87
CA VAL A 159 -2.70 -6.91 10.53
C VAL A 159 -3.97 -7.29 11.28
N GLY A 160 -4.21 -8.59 11.49
CA GLY A 160 -5.34 -9.09 12.28
C GLY A 160 -5.22 -8.81 13.78
N ALA A 161 -3.99 -8.84 14.32
CA ALA A 161 -3.72 -8.56 15.74
C ALA A 161 -3.77 -7.06 16.07
N THR A 162 -3.47 -6.19 15.10
CA THR A 162 -3.33 -4.75 15.33
C THR A 162 -4.69 -4.05 15.49
N SER A 163 -4.74 -3.00 16.31
CA SER A 163 -5.92 -2.16 16.49
C SER A 163 -6.07 -1.08 15.41
N ALA A 164 -4.94 -0.60 14.86
CA ALA A 164 -4.82 0.40 13.79
C ALA A 164 -4.18 -0.22 12.51
N PRO A 165 -4.95 -0.96 11.70
CA PRO A 165 -4.41 -1.67 10.54
C PRO A 165 -3.92 -0.75 9.42
N ASP A 166 -4.47 0.46 9.31
CA ASP A 166 -4.00 1.52 8.41
C ASP A 166 -2.54 1.91 8.70
N VAL A 167 -2.21 2.16 9.97
CA VAL A 167 -0.84 2.51 10.39
C VAL A 167 0.12 1.34 10.12
N TYR A 168 -0.34 0.11 10.33
CA TYR A 168 0.44 -1.08 9.99
C TYR A 168 0.74 -1.13 8.49
N LEU A 169 -0.25 -0.95 7.62
CA LEU A 169 -0.05 -0.92 6.17
C LEU A 169 0.92 0.19 5.74
N GLN A 170 0.83 1.37 6.37
CA GLN A 170 1.77 2.47 6.13
C GLN A 170 3.21 2.11 6.53
N SER A 171 3.39 1.30 7.59
CA SER A 171 4.71 0.88 8.06
C SER A 171 5.42 -0.11 7.13
N LEU A 172 4.67 -0.77 6.24
CA LEU A 172 5.22 -1.72 5.25
C LEU A 172 6.05 -1.01 4.19
N HIS A 173 5.81 0.28 3.95
CA HIS A 173 6.57 1.08 2.99
C HIS A 173 8.02 1.32 3.44
N PRO A 174 8.94 1.63 2.50
CA PRO A 174 10.30 2.01 2.85
C PRO A 174 10.36 3.27 3.74
N ASN A 175 10.94 3.15 4.94
CA ASN A 175 10.99 4.23 5.94
C ASN A 175 12.24 5.13 5.85
N HIS A 176 12.99 5.08 4.75
CA HIS A 176 14.21 5.88 4.61
C HIS A 176 13.91 7.31 4.11
N GLU A 177 14.77 8.26 4.48
CA GLU A 177 14.54 9.68 4.21
C GLU A 177 14.37 10.00 2.72
N GLN A 178 15.12 9.32 1.85
CA GLN A 178 15.04 9.51 0.40
C GLN A 178 13.64 9.17 -0.15
N PHE A 179 12.99 8.14 0.39
CA PHE A 179 11.62 7.78 0.01
C PHE A 179 10.62 8.85 0.45
N ALA A 180 10.77 9.39 1.67
CA ALA A 180 9.92 10.46 2.16
C ALA A 180 10.04 11.75 1.30
N ARG A 181 11.25 12.07 0.84
CA ARG A 181 11.50 13.19 -0.09
C ARG A 181 10.85 12.94 -1.45
N LEU A 182 10.98 11.72 -1.99
CA LEU A 182 10.34 11.33 -3.25
C LEU A 182 8.81 11.43 -3.17
N ARG A 183 8.22 10.96 -2.08
CA ARG A 183 6.77 11.06 -1.85
C ARG A 183 6.28 12.50 -1.79
N THR A 184 7.05 13.37 -1.15
CA THR A 184 6.77 14.82 -1.13
C THR A 184 6.81 15.40 -2.53
N ALA A 185 7.86 15.10 -3.30
CA ALA A 185 7.97 15.54 -4.69
C ALA A 185 6.86 14.97 -5.60
N LEU A 186 6.40 13.73 -5.36
CA LEU A 186 5.28 13.13 -6.08
C LEU A 186 3.98 13.90 -5.83
N ARG A 187 3.70 14.25 -4.58
CA ARG A 187 2.51 15.06 -4.23
C ARG A 187 2.57 16.42 -4.91
N GLU A 188 3.71 17.11 -4.82
CA GLU A 188 3.92 18.40 -5.49
C GLU A 188 3.73 18.30 -7.00
N ALA A 189 4.25 17.25 -7.63
CA ALA A 189 4.10 17.02 -9.07
C ALA A 189 2.65 16.74 -9.50
N ARG A 190 1.81 16.19 -8.61
CA ARG A 190 0.38 15.96 -8.88
C ARG A 190 -0.48 17.20 -8.64
N GLU A 191 -0.11 18.02 -7.66
CA GLU A 191 -0.75 19.30 -7.38
C GLU A 191 -0.37 20.36 -8.43
N ALA A 192 0.81 20.23 -9.04
CA ALA A 192 1.23 21.06 -10.15
C ALA A 192 0.24 20.92 -11.32
N GLU A 193 -0.26 22.06 -11.80
CA GLU A 193 -1.18 22.11 -12.92
C GLU A 193 -0.51 21.50 -14.17
N LYS A 194 -1.22 20.61 -14.87
CA LYS A 194 -0.72 20.05 -16.12
C LYS A 194 -0.45 21.20 -17.07
N PRO A 195 0.77 21.31 -17.65
CA PRO A 195 1.09 22.42 -18.53
C PRO A 195 0.06 22.47 -19.65
N ASN A 196 -0.54 23.64 -19.87
CA ASN A 196 -1.49 23.80 -20.95
C ASN A 196 -0.77 23.67 -22.30
N GLU A 197 -1.50 23.52 -23.39
CA GLU A 197 -0.90 23.31 -24.71
C GLU A 197 0.07 24.44 -25.12
N THR A 198 -0.11 25.66 -24.63
CA THR A 198 0.79 26.78 -24.87
C THR A 198 2.11 26.62 -24.12
N ASP A 199 2.06 26.13 -22.88
CA ASP A 199 3.25 25.84 -22.07
C ASP A 199 4.02 24.64 -22.61
N ILE A 200 3.31 23.59 -23.07
CA ILE A 200 3.91 22.46 -23.78
C ILE A 200 4.60 22.94 -25.06
N ARG A 201 3.94 23.76 -25.88
CA ARG A 201 4.54 24.32 -27.10
C ARG A 201 5.77 25.18 -26.79
N ARG A 202 5.74 26.00 -25.74
CA ARG A 202 6.92 26.77 -25.29
C ARG A 202 8.08 25.87 -24.85
N LEU A 203 7.80 24.80 -24.12
CA LEU A 203 8.81 23.84 -23.68
C LEU A 203 9.46 23.13 -24.88
N VAL A 204 8.66 22.69 -25.85
CA VAL A 204 9.18 22.08 -27.10
C VAL A 204 10.03 23.07 -27.88
N ILE A 205 9.56 24.31 -28.08
CA ILE A 205 10.32 25.36 -28.77
C ILE A 205 11.65 25.66 -28.04
N ASN A 206 11.66 25.71 -26.71
CA ASN A 206 12.89 25.94 -25.94
C ASN A 206 13.85 24.74 -25.98
N MET A 207 13.34 23.50 -26.01
CA MET A 207 14.15 22.30 -26.20
C MET A 207 14.77 22.26 -27.60
N ASP A 208 13.99 22.57 -28.64
CA ASP A 208 14.45 22.62 -30.04
C ASP A 208 15.45 23.76 -30.26
N ALA A 209 15.26 24.90 -29.57
CA ALA A 209 16.20 26.02 -29.58
C ALA A 209 17.49 25.75 -28.78
N GLY A 210 17.48 24.79 -27.84
CA GLY A 210 18.62 24.39 -27.03
C GLY A 210 19.67 23.55 -27.78
N GLY A 211 19.34 23.06 -28.98
CA GLY A 211 20.24 22.26 -29.82
C GLY A 211 21.22 23.04 -30.71
N GLY A 212 21.15 24.38 -30.74
CA GLY A 212 21.92 25.17 -31.71
C GLY A 212 22.41 26.51 -31.19
N CYS A 213 23.72 26.59 -30.94
CA CYS A 213 24.52 27.81 -30.73
C CYS A 213 24.27 28.61 -29.42
N ARG A 214 25.24 28.48 -28.51
CA ARG A 214 25.57 29.51 -27.52
C ARG A 214 25.73 30.84 -28.25
N ARG A 215 24.80 31.78 -28.07
CA ARG A 215 24.97 33.16 -28.53
C ARG A 215 26.02 33.79 -27.60
N SER A 216 27.26 33.80 -28.08
CA SER A 216 28.40 34.51 -27.47
C SER A 216 28.01 35.97 -27.21
N LEU A 217 27.76 36.31 -25.95
CA LEU A 217 27.83 37.68 -25.46
C LEU A 217 29.31 38.02 -25.27
N ALA A 218 29.99 38.45 -26.33
CA ALA A 218 31.31 39.06 -26.24
C ALA A 218 31.57 40.00 -27.44
N SER A 219 32.09 41.18 -27.10
CA SER A 219 32.57 42.29 -27.95
C SER A 219 31.51 43.17 -28.61
N SER A 220 31.19 44.38 -28.13
CA SER A 220 32.07 45.52 -27.77
C SER A 220 33.07 45.88 -28.88
N MET A 221 32.75 46.98 -29.57
CA MET A 221 33.64 47.99 -30.19
C MET A 221 34.92 47.51 -30.89
N CYS A 222 34.89 47.49 -32.23
CA CYS A 222 36.02 47.82 -33.12
C CYS A 222 35.44 47.92 -34.55
N GLY A 223 35.24 49.11 -35.15
CA GLY A 223 36.30 49.88 -35.80
C GLY A 223 36.46 49.44 -37.27
N SER A 224 35.90 50.19 -38.23
CA SER A 224 36.29 50.05 -39.65
C SER A 224 36.23 51.40 -40.39
N THR A 225 37.39 52.02 -40.44
CA THR A 225 37.74 53.22 -41.23
C THR A 225 37.86 52.86 -42.72
N HIS A 226 37.31 53.73 -43.58
CA HIS A 226 37.70 54.08 -44.95
C HIS A 226 37.86 53.01 -46.06
N ARG A 227 37.13 53.24 -47.17
CA ARG A 227 37.74 53.42 -48.51
C ARG A 227 36.83 54.22 -49.46
N ASN A 228 37.35 55.39 -49.88
CA ASN A 228 37.27 56.10 -51.19
C ASN A 228 36.46 55.45 -52.32
N SER A 229 35.89 56.14 -53.32
CA SER A 229 35.77 57.55 -53.76
C SER A 229 34.96 57.55 -55.08
N CYS A 230 34.64 58.73 -55.62
CA CYS A 230 34.23 59.07 -57.00
C CYS A 230 32.71 59.07 -57.32
N SER A 231 32.08 60.09 -57.93
CA SER A 231 32.49 61.44 -58.36
C SER A 231 31.23 62.28 -58.75
N THR A 232 31.34 63.61 -58.54
CA THR A 232 30.94 64.74 -59.43
C THR A 232 29.48 65.10 -59.78
N TRP A 233 29.22 66.39 -59.49
CA TRP A 233 28.28 67.41 -60.03
C TRP A 233 26.79 67.23 -59.80
#